data_AF-C6W578-F1
#
_entry.id   AF-C6W578-F1
#
_cell.length_a   1.000
_cell.length_b   1.000
_cell.length_c   1.000
_cell.angle_alpha   90.00
_cell.angle_beta   90.00
_cell.angle_gamma   90.00
#
_symmetry.space_group_name_H-M   'P 1'
#
loop_
_entity.id
_entity.type
_entity.pdbx_description
1 polymer ?
#
loop_
_entity_poly.entity_id
_entity_poly.type
_entity_poly.pdbx_seq_one_letter_code
_entity_poly.pdbx_strand_id
1 'polypeptide(L)'
;MTELQARVSEYGGLSIKERLLIRFIKSRNIVGKNWRGVLAENDPFFNTKLGGDFLTSVAQAVSDSSRGNVDRIERVTIALEKVAGITPVPVV
;
A
#
# COMPACT_ATOMS: atom_id res chain seq x y z
N MET A 1 6.75 9.14 24.69
CA MET A 1 5.46 8.84 24.04
C MET A 1 5.48 7.41 23.58
N THR A 2 4.42 6.65 23.83
CA THR A 2 4.32 5.26 23.35
C THR A 2 4.08 5.25 21.84
N GLU A 3 4.56 4.21 21.16
CA GLU A 3 4.39 4.02 19.70
C GLU A 3 2.91 4.12 19.28
N LEU A 4 2.00 3.63 20.14
CA LEU A 4 0.56 3.72 19.94
C LEU A 4 0.04 5.17 19.90
N GLN A 5 0.53 6.05 20.77
CA GLN A 5 0.12 7.46 20.82
C GLN A 5 0.60 8.22 19.58
N ALA A 6 1.79 7.92 19.07
CA ALA A 6 2.30 8.51 17.84
C ALA A 6 1.42 8.14 16.63
N ARG A 7 0.99 6.87 16.53
CA ARG A 7 0.13 6.39 15.43
C ARG A 7 -1.29 6.93 15.51
N VAL A 8 -1.85 7.09 16.71
CA VAL A 8 -3.15 7.76 16.88
C VAL A 8 -3.06 9.24 16.48
N SER A 9 -1.95 9.91 16.75
CA SER A 9 -1.74 11.29 16.30
C SER A 9 -1.51 11.40 14.78
N GLU A 10 -0.87 10.41 14.15
CA GLU A 10 -0.60 10.39 12.70
C GLU A 10 -1.82 9.98 11.87
N TYR A 11 -2.67 9.08 12.39
CA TYR A 11 -3.80 8.50 11.67
C TYR A 11 -5.17 8.75 12.33
N GLY A 12 -5.23 9.62 13.34
CA GLY A 12 -6.46 9.93 14.07
C GLY A 12 -7.55 10.44 13.12
N GLY A 13 -8.72 9.79 13.13
CA GLY A 13 -9.85 10.14 12.26
C GLY A 13 -9.83 9.52 10.86
N LEU A 14 -8.75 8.84 10.46
CA LEU A 14 -8.65 8.17 9.17
C LEU A 14 -9.18 6.74 9.23
N SER A 15 -9.90 6.35 8.19
CA SER A 15 -10.32 4.97 7.93
C SER A 15 -9.12 4.07 7.62
N ILE A 16 -9.28 2.76 7.82
CA ILE A 16 -8.26 1.74 7.48
C ILE A 16 -7.74 1.92 6.05
N LYS A 17 -8.65 2.22 5.12
CA LYS A 17 -8.32 2.42 3.71
C LYS A 17 -7.42 3.63 3.49
N GLU A 18 -7.72 4.76 4.12
CA GLU A 18 -6.89 5.97 4.02
C GLU A 18 -5.50 5.74 4.63
N ARG A 19 -5.42 5.05 5.76
CA ARG A 19 -4.15 4.66 6.40
C ARG A 19 -3.30 3.81 5.45
N LEU A 20 -3.93 2.83 4.79
CA LEU A 20 -3.27 1.99 3.81
C LEU A 20 -2.79 2.78 2.58
N LEU A 21 -3.60 3.70 2.07
CA LEU A 21 -3.23 4.54 0.93
C LEU A 21 -2.06 5.47 1.26
N ILE A 22 -2.00 6.03 2.47
CA ILE A 22 -0.86 6.84 2.93
C ILE A 22 0.42 5.99 2.96
N ARG A 23 0.35 4.79 3.54
CA ARG A 23 1.47 3.84 3.57
C ARG A 23 1.92 3.43 2.17
N PHE A 24 0.96 3.18 1.28
CA PHE A 24 1.23 2.90 -0.12
C PHE A 24 1.97 4.06 -0.79
N ILE A 25 1.49 5.30 -0.64
CA ILE A 25 2.12 6.49 -1.23
C ILE A 25 3.54 6.67 -0.71
N LYS A 26 3.75 6.51 0.60
CA LYS A 26 5.08 6.58 1.23
C LYS A 26 6.04 5.55 0.61
N SER A 27 5.61 4.30 0.52
CA SER A 27 6.42 3.21 -0.05
C SER A 27 6.67 3.41 -1.54
N ARG A 28 5.66 3.87 -2.29
CA ARG A 28 5.76 4.21 -3.71
C ARG A 28 6.77 5.33 -3.96
N ASN A 29 6.84 6.33 -3.09
CA ASN A 29 7.80 7.42 -3.24
C ASN A 29 9.25 6.95 -3.05
N ILE A 30 9.48 5.90 -2.26
CA ILE A 30 10.80 5.27 -2.08
C ILE A 30 11.15 4.40 -3.29
N VAL A 31 10.24 3.54 -3.74
CA VAL A 31 10.47 2.62 -4.87
C VAL A 31 10.51 3.36 -6.22
N GLY A 32 9.77 4.46 -6.34
CA GLY A 32 9.73 5.31 -7.52
C GLY A 32 8.59 5.00 -8.49
N LYS A 33 8.59 5.71 -9.63
CA LYS A 33 7.50 5.69 -10.62
C LYS A 33 7.25 4.32 -11.25
N ASN A 34 8.27 3.45 -11.31
CA ASN A 34 8.18 2.09 -11.87
C ASN A 34 7.75 1.03 -10.83
N TRP A 35 7.14 1.42 -9.71
CA TRP A 35 6.74 0.49 -8.64
C TRP A 35 5.95 -0.74 -9.11
N ARG A 36 5.14 -0.64 -10.18
CA ARG A 36 4.42 -1.79 -10.76
C ARG A 36 5.36 -2.84 -11.35
N GLY A 37 6.36 -2.40 -12.12
CA GLY A 37 7.38 -3.29 -12.70
C GLY A 37 8.20 -3.93 -11.60
N VAL A 38 8.63 -3.14 -10.62
CA VAL A 38 9.41 -3.64 -9.47
C VAL A 38 8.61 -4.70 -8.68
N LEU A 39 7.32 -4.48 -8.45
CA LEU A 39 6.48 -5.49 -7.78
C LEU A 39 6.34 -6.76 -8.61
N ALA A 40 6.17 -6.66 -9.93
CA ALA A 40 6.07 -7.84 -10.81
C ALA A 40 7.38 -8.65 -10.87
N GLU A 41 8.53 -7.99 -10.72
CA GLU A 41 9.85 -8.62 -10.66
C GLU A 41 10.12 -9.30 -9.31
N ASN A 42 9.61 -8.74 -8.20
CA ASN A 42 9.87 -9.21 -6.84
C ASN A 42 8.83 -10.24 -6.33
N ASP A 43 7.60 -10.19 -6.83
CA ASP A 43 6.54 -11.12 -6.44
C ASP A 43 5.79 -11.65 -7.69
N PRO A 44 5.94 -12.95 -8.03
CA PRO A 44 5.32 -13.56 -9.20
C PRO A 44 3.80 -13.40 -9.27
N PHE A 45 3.12 -13.19 -8.13
CA PHE A 45 1.69 -12.93 -8.11
C PHE A 45 1.33 -11.71 -8.96
N PHE A 46 2.13 -10.63 -8.89
CA PHE A 46 1.86 -9.40 -9.63
C PHE A 46 2.13 -9.51 -11.13
N ASN A 47 2.80 -10.57 -11.58
CA ASN A 47 2.96 -10.87 -13.00
C ASN A 47 1.77 -11.67 -13.59
N THR A 48 0.79 -12.05 -12.76
CA THR A 48 -0.45 -12.69 -13.22
C THR A 48 -1.49 -11.65 -13.62
N LYS A 49 -2.50 -12.06 -14.42
CA LYS A 49 -3.66 -11.21 -14.75
C LYS A 49 -4.34 -10.66 -13.48
N LEU A 50 -4.58 -11.53 -12.51
CA LEU A 50 -5.20 -11.16 -11.23
C LEU A 50 -4.33 -10.16 -10.45
N GLY A 51 -3.01 -10.34 -10.45
CA GLY A 51 -2.07 -9.40 -9.86
C GLY A 51 -2.12 -8.03 -10.54
N GLY A 52 -2.17 -7.99 -11.87
CA GLY A 52 -2.37 -6.77 -12.64
C GLY A 52 -3.66 -6.02 -12.28
N ASP A 53 -4.75 -6.75 -12.03
CA ASP A 53 -6.02 -6.17 -11.56
C ASP A 53 -5.88 -5.54 -10.17
N PHE A 54 -5.08 -6.15 -9.27
CA PHE A 54 -4.77 -5.57 -7.95
C PHE A 54 -3.99 -4.27 -8.10
N LEU A 55 -2.91 -4.26 -8.91
CA LEU A 55 -2.10 -3.06 -9.16
C LEU A 55 -2.93 -1.92 -9.76
N THR A 56 -3.85 -2.24 -10.69
CA THR A 56 -4.75 -1.28 -11.30
C THR A 56 -5.75 -0.72 -10.28
N SER A 57 -6.34 -1.60 -9.47
CA SER A 57 -7.30 -1.23 -8.44
C SER A 57 -6.69 -0.25 -7.42
N VAL A 58 -5.46 -0.51 -6.98
CA VAL A 58 -4.76 0.38 -6.03
C VAL A 58 -4.42 1.72 -6.67
N ALA A 59 -3.99 1.72 -7.93
CA ALA A 59 -3.72 2.97 -8.62
C ALA A 59 -4.95 3.86 -8.78
N GLN A 60 -6.12 3.26 -9.03
CA GLN A 60 -7.39 3.98 -9.05
C GLN A 60 -7.77 4.48 -7.65
N ALA A 61 -7.54 3.68 -6.62
CA ALA A 61 -7.82 4.05 -5.22
C ALA A 61 -7.00 5.25 -4.73
N VAL A 62 -5.79 5.45 -5.26
CA VAL A 62 -4.95 6.62 -4.95
C VAL A 62 -5.54 7.90 -5.55
N SER A 63 -6.15 7.81 -6.74
CA SER A 63 -6.81 8.97 -7.36
C SER A 63 -8.19 9.25 -6.80
N ASP A 64 -8.89 8.20 -6.35
CA ASP A 64 -10.24 8.27 -5.80
C ASP A 64 -10.36 7.26 -4.66
N SER A 65 -10.32 7.75 -3.42
CA SER A 65 -10.33 6.93 -2.21
C SER A 65 -11.65 6.17 -2.00
N SER A 66 -12.70 6.46 -2.76
CA SER A 66 -13.92 5.64 -2.78
C SER A 66 -13.71 4.31 -3.52
N ARG A 67 -12.74 4.22 -4.44
CA ARG A 67 -12.47 3.06 -5.30
C ARG A 67 -11.44 2.12 -4.71
N GLY A 68 -11.48 0.85 -5.13
CA GLY A 68 -10.55 -0.18 -4.66
C GLY A 68 -10.95 -0.83 -3.33
N ASN A 69 -10.72 -2.13 -3.27
CA ASN A 69 -11.02 -2.95 -2.10
C ASN A 69 -9.82 -2.94 -1.13
N VAL A 70 -10.12 -2.93 0.18
CA VAL A 70 -9.13 -2.82 1.26
C VAL A 70 -8.09 -3.94 1.19
N ASP A 71 -8.51 -5.19 0.98
CA ASP A 71 -7.62 -6.35 0.90
C ASP A 71 -6.62 -6.23 -0.27
N ARG A 72 -7.08 -5.70 -1.41
CA ARG A 72 -6.21 -5.45 -2.57
C ARG A 72 -5.17 -4.38 -2.27
N ILE A 73 -5.60 -3.29 -1.62
CA ILE A 73 -4.71 -2.19 -1.22
C ILE A 73 -3.70 -2.69 -0.20
N GLU A 74 -4.13 -3.44 0.81
CA GLU A 74 -3.26 -4.01 1.83
C GLU A 74 -2.19 -4.90 1.20
N ARG A 75 -2.58 -5.88 0.37
CA ARG A 75 -1.63 -6.81 -0.24
C ARG A 75 -0.57 -6.10 -1.07
N VAL A 76 -0.96 -5.12 -1.89
CA VAL A 76 -0.02 -4.33 -2.70
C VAL A 76 0.86 -3.45 -1.81
N THR A 77 0.29 -2.85 -0.76
CA THR A 77 1.03 -1.98 0.18
C THR A 77 2.10 -2.77 0.91
N ILE A 78 1.76 -3.93 1.46
CA ILE A 78 2.71 -4.81 2.16
C ILE A 78 3.83 -5.27 1.22
N ALA A 79 3.48 -5.66 -0.01
CA ALA A 79 4.49 -6.05 -0.99
C ALA A 79 5.43 -4.89 -1.32
N LEU A 80 4.89 -3.69 -1.47
CA LEU A 80 5.67 -2.50 -1.81
C LEU A 80 6.54 -2.02 -0.64
N GLU A 81 6.04 -2.13 0.59
CA GLU A 81 6.81 -1.84 1.80
C GLU A 81 8.04 -2.76 1.91
N LYS A 82 7.86 -4.06 1.66
CA LYS A 82 8.98 -5.02 1.65
C LYS A 82 10.05 -4.62 0.63
N VAL A 83 9.64 -4.27 -0.58
CA VAL A 83 10.54 -3.78 -1.64
C VAL A 83 11.22 -2.46 -1.24
N ALA A 84 10.49 -1.58 -0.55
CA ALA A 84 11.02 -0.31 -0.04
C ALA A 84 11.92 -0.46 1.21
N GLY A 85 12.11 -1.68 1.73
CA GLY A 85 12.86 -1.91 2.97
C GLY A 85 12.13 -1.46 4.24
N ILE A 86 10.82 -1.22 4.17
CA ILE A 86 9.97 -0.88 5.31
C ILE A 86 9.42 -2.18 5.90
N THR A 87 9.57 -2.38 7.21
CA THR A 87 8.95 -3.50 7.92
C THR A 87 7.42 -3.31 7.94
N PRO A 88 6.64 -4.21 7.32
CA PRO A 88 5.18 -4.08 7.33
C PRO A 88 4.65 -4.32 8.74
N VAL A 89 3.86 -3.37 9.24
CA VAL A 89 3.14 -3.51 10.50
C VAL A 89 1.65 -3.76 10.24
N PRO A 90 0.95 -4.53 11.09
CA PRO A 90 -0.50 -4.67 10.98
C PRO A 90 -1.20 -3.31 11.00
N VAL A 91 -2.25 -3.18 10.18
CA VAL A 91 -3.20 -2.07 10.29
C VAL A 91 -4.30 -2.52 11.24
N VAL A 92 -4.23 -2.06 12.48
CA VAL A 92 -5.29 -2.18 13.51
C VAL A 92 -6.13 -0.92 13.58
#